data_AF-A0A6M1YQL2-F1
#
_entry.id   AF-A0A6M1YQL2-F1
#
_cell.length_a   1.000
_cell.length_b   1.000
_cell.length_c   1.000
_cell.angle_alpha   90.00
_cell.angle_beta   90.00
_cell.angle_gamma   90.00
#
_symmetry.space_group_name_H-M   'P 1'
#
loop_
_entity.id
_entity.type
_entity.pdbx_description
1 polymer ?
#
loop_
_entity_poly.entity_id
_entity_poly.type
_entity_poly.pdbx_seq_one_letter_code
_entity_poly.pdbx_strand_id
1 'polypeptide(L)'
;MKKTKILSIAFLAIYLSSCSPMKSSPKEEKHQLELTLHEVQTNLDDLRHDLNCFHTEMQIVDGKIKHQEDATQNLKQQHLEKLQFKIESLSKQLTEIENKITFFETKSNSLNSNFSNLLNHANETTLALTQHKDKINELEKIILKQNSRLDDIAKVKTTLEDIVKTIKSNSSNYMIYKVKAKDSLEKIAKANNVTVDSIKHLNDLENDLIVIGQKLKIPK
;
A
#
# COMPACT_ATOMS: atom_id res chain seq x y z
N MET A 1 -34.74 -81.51 -40.64
CA MET A 1 -35.20 -82.65 -41.46
C MET A 1 -34.08 -83.69 -41.52
N LYS A 2 -34.37 -84.94 -41.12
CA LYS A 2 -33.75 -86.25 -41.49
C LYS A 2 -32.22 -86.37 -41.29
N LYS A 3 -31.61 -87.13 -40.35
CA LYS A 3 -31.76 -88.53 -39.87
C LYS A 3 -32.03 -89.58 -40.96
N THR A 4 -31.03 -90.42 -41.26
CA THR A 4 -31.13 -91.90 -41.52
C THR A 4 -29.73 -92.50 -41.77
N LYS A 5 -29.22 -93.41 -40.90
CA LYS A 5 -29.25 -94.91 -40.92
C LYS A 5 -28.10 -95.51 -41.76
N ILE A 6 -27.09 -96.18 -41.18
CA ILE A 6 -27.02 -97.57 -40.63
C ILE A 6 -27.37 -98.66 -41.65
N LEU A 7 -26.38 -99.47 -42.05
CA LEU A 7 -26.41 -100.90 -42.47
C LEU A 7 -24.98 -101.27 -42.92
N SER A 8 -24.38 -102.46 -42.74
CA SER A 8 -24.67 -103.68 -41.98
C SER A 8 -23.41 -104.55 -41.98
N ILE A 9 -23.33 -105.39 -40.95
CA ILE A 9 -22.34 -106.44 -40.72
C ILE A 9 -22.59 -107.63 -41.69
N ALA A 10 -21.51 -108.40 -41.91
CA ALA A 10 -21.46 -109.87 -42.03
C ALA A 10 -21.37 -110.59 -43.40
N PHE A 11 -20.36 -111.46 -43.46
CA PHE A 11 -20.22 -112.75 -44.17
C PHE A 11 -19.97 -112.78 -45.69
N LEU A 12 -18.74 -113.15 -46.07
CA LEU A 12 -18.54 -114.44 -46.74
C LEU A 12 -17.10 -114.94 -46.53
N ALA A 13 -17.00 -116.14 -45.96
CA ALA A 13 -15.77 -116.88 -45.76
C ALA A 13 -15.61 -117.94 -46.86
N ILE A 14 -14.37 -118.07 -47.34
CA ILE A 14 -13.72 -119.28 -47.91
C ILE A 14 -14.08 -119.66 -49.36
N TYR A 15 -13.10 -119.47 -50.26
CA TYR A 15 -12.46 -120.61 -50.92
C TYR A 15 -10.96 -120.33 -51.10
N LEU A 16 -10.16 -121.29 -50.62
CA LEU A 16 -8.71 -121.33 -50.70
C LEU A 16 -8.25 -121.53 -52.14
N SER A 17 -7.30 -120.70 -52.58
CA SER A 17 -6.31 -121.06 -53.60
C SER A 17 -5.03 -120.34 -53.25
N SER A 18 -4.20 -121.04 -52.48
CA SER A 18 -2.76 -121.12 -52.65
C SER A 18 -2.09 -119.89 -53.27
N CYS A 19 -1.93 -118.83 -52.47
CA CYS A 19 -0.82 -117.93 -52.64
C CYS A 19 -0.16 -117.80 -51.26
N SER A 20 0.98 -118.46 -51.11
CA SER A 20 1.84 -118.40 -49.93
C SER A 20 1.99 -116.95 -49.44
N PRO A 21 2.19 -116.70 -48.13
CA PRO A 21 2.77 -115.42 -47.74
C PRO A 21 4.11 -115.35 -48.45
N MET A 22 4.23 -114.48 -49.46
CA MET A 22 5.54 -114.17 -50.02
C MET A 22 6.37 -113.72 -48.84
N LYS A 23 7.30 -114.57 -48.41
CA LYS A 23 8.49 -114.07 -47.73
C LYS A 23 9.10 -113.11 -48.74
N SER A 24 8.89 -111.81 -48.53
CA SER A 24 9.67 -110.79 -49.21
C SER A 24 11.11 -111.22 -49.11
N SER A 25 11.80 -111.26 -50.25
CA SER A 25 13.23 -111.57 -50.25
C SER A 25 13.91 -110.60 -49.29
N PRO A 26 14.91 -111.01 -48.49
CA PRO A 26 15.68 -110.08 -47.65
C PRO A 26 16.21 -108.85 -48.42
N LYS A 27 16.34 -108.98 -49.75
CA LYS A 27 16.72 -107.91 -50.67
C LYS A 27 15.60 -106.89 -50.96
N GLU A 28 14.34 -107.30 -50.92
CA GLU A 28 13.17 -106.47 -51.21
C GLU A 28 12.72 -105.66 -49.98
N GLU A 29 12.76 -106.26 -48.79
CA GLU A 29 12.63 -105.53 -47.52
C GLU A 29 13.75 -104.49 -47.35
N LYS A 30 14.99 -104.85 -47.71
CA LYS A 30 16.11 -103.92 -47.70
C LYS A 30 15.90 -102.74 -48.66
N HIS A 31 15.37 -102.99 -49.85
CA HIS A 31 15.10 -101.92 -50.82
C HIS A 31 13.97 -100.99 -50.37
N GLN A 32 12.91 -101.54 -49.77
CA GLN A 32 11.84 -100.73 -49.16
C GLN A 32 12.36 -99.91 -47.98
N LEU A 33 13.26 -100.48 -47.17
CA LEU A 33 13.93 -99.75 -46.10
C LEU A 33 14.83 -98.62 -46.65
N GLU A 34 15.52 -98.84 -47.77
CA GLU A 34 16.34 -97.82 -48.45
C GLU A 34 15.47 -96.69 -49.04
N LEU A 35 14.32 -97.00 -49.63
CA LEU A 35 13.37 -96.01 -50.14
C LEU A 35 12.77 -95.17 -49.01
N THR A 36 12.31 -95.81 -47.94
CA THR A 36 11.80 -95.10 -46.75
C THR A 36 12.88 -94.28 -46.05
N LEU A 37 14.12 -94.76 -46.01
CA LEU A 37 15.26 -93.99 -45.52
C LEU A 37 15.52 -92.76 -46.39
N HIS A 38 15.44 -92.88 -47.71
CA HIS A 38 15.59 -91.75 -48.63
C HIS A 38 14.46 -90.73 -48.46
N GLU A 39 13.22 -91.20 -48.33
CA GLU A 39 12.06 -90.33 -48.06
C GLU A 39 12.21 -89.57 -46.74
N VAL A 40 12.65 -90.26 -45.67
CA VAL A 40 12.95 -89.61 -44.39
C VAL A 40 14.10 -88.60 -44.52
N GLN A 41 15.13 -88.90 -45.31
CA GLN A 41 16.23 -87.97 -45.58
C GLN A 41 15.74 -86.72 -46.34
N THR A 42 14.94 -86.88 -47.38
CA THR A 42 14.35 -85.76 -48.12
C THR A 42 13.49 -84.89 -47.21
N ASN A 43 12.62 -85.50 -46.39
CA ASN A 43 11.81 -84.75 -45.42
C ASN A 43 12.67 -84.01 -44.38
N LEU A 44 13.79 -84.58 -43.96
CA LEU A 44 14.75 -83.91 -43.06
C LEU A 44 15.46 -82.74 -43.74
N ASP A 45 15.83 -82.87 -45.01
CA ASP A 45 16.45 -81.80 -45.78
C ASP A 45 15.47 -80.64 -46.02
N ASP A 46 14.21 -80.95 -46.34
CA ASP A 46 13.14 -79.95 -46.49
C ASP A 46 12.89 -79.21 -45.16
N LEU A 47 12.76 -79.93 -44.04
CA LEU A 47 12.64 -79.32 -42.71
C LEU A 47 13.86 -78.47 -42.34
N ARG A 48 15.07 -78.90 -42.73
CA ARG A 48 16.30 -78.13 -42.50
C ARG A 48 16.30 -76.84 -43.33
N HIS A 49 15.80 -76.89 -44.56
CA HIS A 49 15.64 -75.70 -45.39
C HIS A 49 14.64 -74.72 -44.75
N ASP A 50 13.46 -75.21 -44.35
CA ASP A 50 12.42 -74.41 -43.70
C ASP A 50 12.94 -73.75 -42.41
N LEU A 51 13.68 -74.50 -41.58
CA LEU A 51 14.31 -73.95 -40.37
C LEU A 51 15.29 -72.81 -40.68
N ASN A 52 16.08 -72.94 -41.75
CA ASN A 52 17.01 -71.88 -42.17
C ASN A 52 16.26 -70.66 -42.73
N CYS A 53 15.16 -70.87 -43.46
CA CYS A 53 14.26 -69.81 -43.90
C CYS A 53 13.66 -69.06 -42.72
N PHE A 54 13.05 -69.77 -41.76
CA PHE A 54 12.49 -69.17 -40.54
C PHE A 54 13.55 -68.44 -39.71
N HIS A 55 14.78 -68.98 -39.63
CA HIS A 55 15.87 -68.31 -38.94
C HIS A 55 16.21 -66.96 -39.58
N THR A 56 16.26 -66.90 -40.90
CA THR A 56 16.54 -65.65 -41.64
C THR A 56 15.40 -64.65 -41.47
N GLU A 57 14.14 -65.10 -41.54
CA GLU A 57 12.98 -64.25 -41.29
C GLU A 57 13.02 -63.65 -39.88
N MET A 58 13.37 -64.45 -38.87
CA MET A 58 13.51 -64.00 -37.49
C MET A 58 14.59 -62.92 -37.35
N GLN A 59 15.77 -63.11 -37.98
CA GLN A 59 16.83 -62.08 -37.98
C GLN A 59 16.38 -60.76 -38.62
N ILE A 60 15.60 -60.84 -39.70
CA ILE A 60 15.05 -59.64 -40.36
C ILE A 60 14.06 -58.93 -39.44
N VAL A 61 13.19 -59.69 -38.75
CA VAL A 61 12.23 -59.13 -37.78
C VAL A 61 12.96 -58.48 -36.62
N ASP A 62 13.98 -59.13 -36.05
CA ASP A 62 14.80 -58.56 -34.98
C ASP A 62 15.48 -57.25 -35.41
N GLY A 63 16.01 -57.20 -36.64
CA GLY A 63 16.57 -55.98 -37.21
C GLY A 63 15.54 -54.85 -37.34
N LYS A 64 14.32 -55.18 -37.76
CA LYS A 64 13.20 -54.21 -37.83
C LYS A 64 12.77 -53.72 -36.45
N ILE A 65 12.67 -54.62 -35.47
CA ILE A 65 12.34 -54.27 -34.08
C ILE A 65 13.39 -53.32 -33.53
N LYS A 66 14.67 -53.65 -33.65
CA LYS A 66 15.77 -52.80 -33.18
C LYS A 66 15.75 -51.41 -33.82
N HIS A 67 15.55 -51.33 -35.13
CA HIS A 67 15.43 -50.03 -35.81
C HIS A 67 14.23 -49.21 -35.30
N GLN A 68 13.09 -49.85 -35.05
CA GLN A 68 11.91 -49.18 -34.49
C GLN A 68 12.13 -48.73 -33.05
N GLU A 69 12.84 -49.51 -32.24
CA GLU A 69 13.25 -49.15 -30.88
C GLU A 69 14.16 -47.92 -30.90
N ASP A 70 15.20 -47.93 -31.74
CA ASP A 70 16.13 -46.80 -31.89
C ASP A 70 15.40 -45.53 -32.37
N ALA A 71 14.49 -45.65 -33.36
CA ALA A 71 13.69 -44.53 -33.83
C ALA A 71 12.79 -43.96 -32.74
N THR A 72 12.16 -44.83 -31.94
CA THR A 72 11.29 -44.42 -30.83
C THR A 72 12.10 -43.74 -29.72
N GLN A 73 13.28 -44.26 -29.40
CA GLN A 73 14.19 -43.66 -28.42
C GLN A 73 14.66 -42.27 -28.85
N ASN A 74 15.06 -42.12 -30.11
CA ASN A 74 15.48 -40.83 -30.66
C ASN A 74 14.34 -39.79 -30.63
N LEU A 75 13.13 -40.18 -31.04
CA LEU A 75 11.95 -39.30 -30.96
C LEU A 75 11.66 -38.89 -29.52
N LYS A 76 11.70 -39.85 -28.58
CA LYS A 76 11.49 -39.57 -27.15
C LYS A 76 12.54 -38.59 -26.61
N GLN A 77 13.81 -38.79 -26.94
CA GLN A 77 14.90 -37.91 -26.51
C GLN A 77 14.71 -36.49 -27.07
N GLN A 78 14.43 -36.36 -28.36
CA GLN A 78 14.20 -35.06 -28.99
C GLN A 78 13.01 -34.32 -28.39
N HIS A 79 11.91 -35.03 -28.09
CA HIS A 79 10.76 -34.45 -27.43
C HIS A 79 11.08 -34.01 -25.99
N LEU A 80 11.84 -34.81 -25.25
CA LEU A 80 12.26 -34.49 -23.89
C LEU A 80 13.12 -33.22 -23.85
N GLU A 81 14.09 -33.09 -24.76
CA GLU A 81 14.95 -31.90 -24.87
C GLU A 81 14.16 -30.63 -25.20
N LYS A 82 13.21 -30.73 -26.14
CA LYS A 82 12.32 -29.60 -26.47
C LYS A 82 11.48 -29.16 -25.27
N LEU A 83 10.96 -30.12 -24.50
CA LEU A 83 10.19 -29.83 -23.29
C LEU A 83 11.07 -29.21 -22.21
N GLN A 84 12.29 -29.72 -21.99
CA GLN A 84 13.26 -29.15 -21.05
C GLN A 84 13.62 -27.71 -21.40
N PHE A 85 13.90 -27.42 -22.67
CA PHE A 85 14.18 -26.05 -23.11
C PHE A 85 13.00 -25.11 -22.85
N LYS A 86 11.76 -25.58 -23.10
CA LYS A 86 10.56 -24.78 -22.83
C LYS A 86 10.37 -24.55 -21.33
N ILE A 87 10.61 -25.56 -20.49
CA ILE A 87 10.57 -25.44 -19.03
C ILE A 87 11.60 -24.41 -18.57
N GLU A 88 12.85 -24.49 -19.03
CA GLU A 88 13.92 -23.56 -18.65
C GLU A 88 13.59 -22.12 -19.06
N SER A 89 13.08 -21.93 -20.29
CA SER A 89 12.65 -20.62 -20.77
C SER A 89 11.52 -20.04 -19.92
N LEU A 90 10.52 -20.86 -19.56
CA LEU A 90 9.42 -20.44 -18.69
C LEU A 90 9.91 -20.14 -17.27
N SER A 91 10.81 -20.96 -16.71
CA SER A 91 11.41 -20.71 -15.40
C SER A 91 12.16 -19.38 -15.37
N LYS A 92 12.92 -19.05 -16.42
CA LYS A 92 13.60 -17.75 -16.52
C LYS A 92 12.61 -16.59 -16.55
N GLN A 93 11.51 -16.72 -17.31
CA GLN A 93 10.45 -15.70 -17.32
C GLN A 93 9.79 -15.54 -15.95
N LEU A 94 9.57 -16.65 -15.24
CA LEU A 94 9.00 -16.65 -13.88
C LEU A 94 9.90 -15.89 -12.91
N THR A 95 11.21 -16.18 -12.92
CA THR A 95 12.18 -15.46 -12.08
C THR A 95 12.24 -13.96 -12.39
N GLU A 96 12.12 -13.56 -13.66
CA GLU A 96 12.06 -12.14 -14.02
C GLU A 96 10.80 -11.46 -13.46
N ILE A 97 9.66 -12.15 -13.52
CA ILE A 97 8.40 -11.66 -12.95
C ILE A 97 8.50 -11.56 -11.42
N GLU A 98 9.07 -12.56 -10.74
CA GLU A 98 9.31 -12.54 -9.29
C GLU A 98 10.17 -11.35 -8.88
N ASN A 99 11.24 -11.05 -9.63
CA ASN A 99 12.08 -9.88 -9.39
C ASN A 99 11.31 -8.55 -9.57
N LYS A 100 10.41 -8.48 -10.56
CA LYS A 100 9.55 -7.30 -10.74
C LYS A 100 8.56 -7.16 -9.57
N ILE A 101 7.98 -8.26 -9.10
CA ILE A 101 7.06 -8.27 -7.96
C ILE A 101 7.76 -7.74 -6.71
N THR A 102 8.93 -8.30 -6.36
CA THR A 102 9.70 -7.86 -5.18
C THR A 102 10.10 -6.39 -5.28
N PHE A 103 10.50 -5.91 -6.47
CA PHE A 103 10.74 -4.49 -6.70
C PHE A 103 9.49 -3.62 -6.43
N PHE A 104 8.32 -4.01 -6.93
CA PHE A 104 7.08 -3.26 -6.69
C PHE A 104 6.64 -3.32 -5.22
N GLU A 105 6.82 -4.44 -4.54
CA GLU A 105 6.53 -4.59 -3.12
C GLU A 105 7.38 -3.64 -2.26
N THR A 106 8.68 -3.58 -2.51
CA THR A 106 9.57 -2.65 -1.77
C THR A 106 9.18 -1.19 -1.97
N LYS A 107 8.82 -0.80 -3.20
CA LYS A 107 8.34 0.55 -3.51
C LYS A 107 7.01 0.85 -2.82
N SER A 108 6.09 -0.11 -2.81
CA SER A 108 4.81 0.00 -2.09
C SER A 108 5.02 0.20 -0.59
N ASN A 109 5.91 -0.58 0.03
CA ASN A 109 6.23 -0.47 1.45
C ASN A 109 6.85 0.89 1.80
N SER A 110 7.76 1.40 0.97
CA SER A 110 8.33 2.74 1.15
C SER A 110 7.28 3.84 0.99
N LEU A 111 6.35 3.69 0.03
CA LEU A 111 5.26 4.64 -0.14
C LEU A 111 4.32 4.64 1.08
N ASN A 112 4.04 3.45 1.62
CA ASN A 112 3.19 3.30 2.80
C ASN A 112 3.83 3.92 4.05
N SER A 113 5.15 3.79 4.24
CA SER A 113 5.84 4.47 5.35
C SER A 113 5.79 5.99 5.20
N ASN A 114 5.99 6.51 3.99
CA ASN A 114 5.85 7.94 3.71
C ASN A 114 4.43 8.44 4.00
N PHE A 115 3.40 7.68 3.63
CA PHE A 115 2.01 8.02 3.94
C PHE A 115 1.74 8.02 5.44
N SER A 116 2.25 7.03 6.18
CA SER A 116 2.15 6.99 7.65
C SER A 116 2.81 8.20 8.30
N ASN A 117 3.98 8.61 7.82
CA ASN A 117 4.68 9.80 8.32
C ASN A 117 3.89 11.08 8.03
N LEU A 118 3.34 11.19 6.82
CA LEU A 118 2.49 12.33 6.44
C LEU A 118 1.23 12.41 7.30
N LEU A 119 0.61 11.27 7.58
CA LEU A 119 -0.57 11.19 8.44
C LEU A 119 -0.25 11.64 9.87
N ASN A 120 0.90 11.21 10.41
CA ASN A 120 1.37 11.66 11.73
C ASN A 120 1.58 13.17 11.76
N HIS A 121 2.27 13.73 10.76
CA HIS A 121 2.49 15.18 10.66
C HIS A 121 1.16 15.96 10.52
N ALA A 122 0.20 15.44 9.74
CA ALA A 122 -1.11 16.04 9.60
C ALA A 122 -1.89 16.04 10.92
N ASN A 123 -1.80 14.96 11.69
CA ASN A 123 -2.40 14.85 13.02
C ASN A 123 -1.76 15.84 14.00
N GLU A 124 -0.43 15.92 14.03
CA GLU A 124 0.32 16.89 14.84
C GLU A 124 -0.05 18.33 14.50
N THR A 125 -0.12 18.65 13.20
CA THR A 125 -0.52 19.98 12.71
C THR A 125 -1.96 20.32 13.13
N THR A 126 -2.87 19.35 13.04
CA THR A 126 -4.28 19.53 13.45
C THR A 126 -4.39 19.77 14.96
N LEU A 127 -3.60 19.05 15.76
CA LEU A 127 -3.52 19.25 17.21
C LEU A 127 -2.98 20.65 17.54
N ALA A 128 -1.87 21.05 16.93
CA ALA A 128 -1.28 22.38 17.14
C ALA A 128 -2.25 23.50 16.75
N LEU A 129 -2.96 23.35 15.62
CA LEU A 129 -3.97 24.32 15.18
C LEU A 129 -5.13 24.43 16.18
N THR A 130 -5.56 23.30 16.74
CA THR A 130 -6.60 23.26 17.77
C THR A 130 -6.15 24.00 19.03
N GLN A 131 -4.92 23.77 19.49
CA GLN A 131 -4.35 24.48 20.63
C GLN A 131 -4.23 25.99 20.39
N HIS A 132 -3.80 26.41 19.20
CA HIS A 132 -3.75 27.82 18.83
C HIS A 132 -5.13 28.46 18.81
N LYS A 133 -6.14 27.76 18.28
CA LYS A 133 -7.54 28.20 18.30
C LYS A 133 -8.02 28.42 19.74
N ASP A 134 -7.73 27.50 20.65
CA ASP A 134 -8.12 27.63 22.06
C ASP A 134 -7.44 28.83 22.73
N LYS A 135 -6.15 29.07 22.44
CA LYS A 135 -5.43 30.22 22.95
C LYS A 135 -5.95 31.55 22.39
N ILE A 136 -6.35 31.58 21.12
CA ILE A 136 -7.02 32.75 20.53
C ILE A 136 -8.32 33.03 21.27
N ASN A 137 -9.16 32.01 21.50
CA ASN A 137 -10.41 32.17 22.25
C ASN A 137 -10.18 32.70 23.68
N GLU A 138 -9.09 32.30 24.34
CA GLU A 138 -8.71 32.83 25.65
C GLU A 138 -8.29 34.31 25.58
N LEU A 139 -7.45 34.66 24.61
CA LEU A 139 -7.04 36.05 24.39
C LEU A 139 -8.22 36.96 24.06
N GLU A 140 -9.18 36.50 23.25
CA GLU A 140 -10.42 37.22 22.97
C GLU A 140 -11.20 37.53 24.25
N LYS A 141 -11.34 36.57 25.17
CA LYS A 141 -11.98 36.80 26.48
C LYS A 141 -11.25 37.84 27.32
N ILE A 142 -9.91 37.82 27.31
CA ILE A 142 -9.09 38.80 28.04
C ILE A 142 -9.30 40.20 27.45
N ILE A 143 -9.28 40.35 26.13
CA ILE A 143 -9.49 41.62 25.44
C ILE A 143 -10.89 42.17 25.76
N LEU A 144 -11.93 41.33 25.72
CA LEU A 144 -13.29 41.75 26.10
C LEU A 144 -13.34 42.29 27.54
N LYS A 145 -12.67 41.62 28.48
CA LYS A 145 -12.58 42.08 29.87
C LYS A 145 -11.81 43.40 30.00
N GLN A 146 -10.73 43.58 29.24
CA GLN A 146 -9.94 44.81 29.23
C GLN A 146 -10.74 45.98 28.67
N ASN A 147 -11.51 45.78 27.59
CA ASN A 147 -12.37 46.80 27.01
C ASN A 147 -13.41 47.31 28.03
N SER A 148 -14.07 46.41 28.76
CA SER A 148 -14.98 46.82 29.85
C SER A 148 -14.28 47.65 30.94
N ARG A 149 -13.03 47.30 31.29
CA ARG A 149 -12.25 48.09 32.26
C ARG A 149 -11.88 49.47 31.71
N LEU A 150 -11.60 49.59 30.41
CA LEU A 150 -11.33 50.87 29.77
C LEU A 150 -12.56 51.79 29.82
N ASP A 151 -13.76 51.25 29.62
CA ASP A 151 -15.00 52.00 29.74
C ASP A 151 -15.19 52.55 31.17
N ASP A 152 -14.89 51.75 32.19
CA ASP A 152 -14.97 52.20 33.58
C ASP A 152 -13.93 53.27 33.91
N ILE A 153 -12.70 53.14 33.39
CA ILE A 153 -11.67 54.19 33.52
C ILE A 153 -12.11 55.48 32.84
N ALA A 154 -12.74 55.40 31.66
CA ALA A 154 -13.26 56.57 30.97
C ALA A 154 -14.32 57.30 31.82
N LYS A 155 -15.23 56.57 32.46
CA LYS A 155 -16.20 57.15 33.42
C LYS A 155 -15.50 57.84 34.59
N VAL A 156 -14.51 57.18 35.21
CA VAL A 156 -13.74 57.78 36.32
C VAL A 156 -13.01 59.05 35.88
N LYS A 157 -12.46 59.08 34.66
CA LYS A 157 -11.83 60.28 34.12
C LYS A 157 -12.82 61.43 34.02
N THR A 158 -14.02 61.19 33.49
CA THR A 158 -15.05 62.23 33.37
C THR A 158 -15.49 62.78 34.73
N THR A 159 -15.69 61.91 35.73
CA THR A 159 -16.09 62.36 37.07
C THR A 159 -14.98 63.15 37.75
N LEU A 160 -13.71 62.78 37.54
CA LEU A 160 -12.56 63.55 38.04
C LEU A 160 -12.45 64.92 37.36
N GLU A 161 -12.66 65.01 36.04
CA GLU A 161 -12.68 66.28 35.32
C GLU A 161 -13.77 67.22 35.89
N ASP A 162 -14.96 66.69 36.16
CA ASP A 162 -16.07 67.44 36.78
C ASP A 162 -15.75 67.89 38.20
N ILE A 163 -15.16 67.03 39.02
CA ILE A 163 -14.72 67.37 40.39
C ILE A 163 -13.65 68.47 40.34
N VAL A 164 -12.63 68.33 39.49
CA VAL A 164 -11.56 69.31 39.34
C VAL A 164 -12.12 70.66 38.90
N LYS A 165 -13.07 70.68 37.95
CA LYS A 165 -13.77 71.90 37.54
C LYS A 165 -14.52 72.54 38.71
N THR A 166 -15.20 71.73 39.53
CA THR A 166 -15.93 72.18 40.72
C THR A 166 -14.98 72.75 41.78
N ILE A 167 -13.87 72.07 42.09
CA ILE A 167 -12.86 72.54 43.04
C ILE A 167 -12.21 73.84 42.55
N LYS A 168 -11.86 73.93 41.26
CA LYS A 168 -11.27 75.16 40.68
C LYS A 168 -12.24 76.34 40.75
N SER A 169 -13.55 76.09 40.63
CA SER A 169 -14.60 77.09 40.80
C SER A 169 -14.81 77.49 42.28
N ASN A 170 -14.64 76.56 43.22
CA ASN A 170 -14.82 76.82 44.66
C ASN A 170 -13.55 77.37 45.34
N SER A 171 -12.37 77.13 44.77
CA SER A 171 -11.06 77.52 45.34
C SER A 171 -10.57 78.90 44.87
N SER A 172 -11.38 79.67 44.14
CA SER A 172 -11.14 81.12 44.04
C SER A 172 -11.46 81.76 45.40
N ASN A 173 -10.55 81.57 46.36
CA ASN A 173 -10.46 82.23 47.67
C ASN A 173 -10.07 83.71 47.52
N TYR A 174 -10.46 84.31 46.41
CA TYR A 174 -10.24 85.70 46.14
C TYR A 174 -11.39 86.25 45.33
N MET A 175 -11.77 87.48 45.64
CA MET A 175 -12.65 88.28 44.80
C MET A 175 -11.82 89.14 43.87
N ILE A 176 -12.33 89.41 42.67
CA ILE A 176 -11.69 90.34 41.75
C ILE A 176 -12.22 91.74 42.05
N TYR A 177 -11.38 92.61 42.60
CA TYR A 177 -11.67 94.02 42.81
C TYR A 177 -11.08 94.86 41.67
N LYS A 178 -11.88 95.75 41.07
CA LYS A 178 -11.40 96.68 40.05
C LYS A 178 -11.06 98.02 40.70
N VAL A 179 -9.80 98.41 40.64
CA VAL A 179 -9.27 99.64 41.27
C VAL A 179 -9.96 100.89 40.71
N LYS A 180 -10.44 101.76 41.60
CA LYS A 180 -11.11 103.02 41.26
C LYS A 180 -10.19 104.22 41.52
N ALA A 181 -10.55 105.37 40.98
CA ALA A 181 -9.82 106.60 41.24
C ALA A 181 -9.79 106.91 42.74
N LYS A 182 -8.60 107.25 43.25
CA LYS A 182 -8.30 107.55 44.68
C LYS A 182 -8.24 106.33 45.63
N ASP A 183 -8.23 105.11 45.10
CA ASP A 183 -7.93 103.91 45.87
C ASP A 183 -6.42 103.82 46.17
N SER A 184 -6.08 103.20 47.31
CA SER A 184 -4.73 102.75 47.65
C SER A 184 -4.81 101.32 48.17
N LEU A 185 -3.70 100.56 48.12
CA LEU A 185 -3.69 99.19 48.63
C LEU A 185 -4.14 99.10 50.09
N GLU A 186 -3.71 100.03 50.94
CA GLU A 186 -4.12 100.10 52.35
C GLU A 186 -5.63 100.28 52.53
N LYS A 187 -6.26 101.16 51.73
CA LYS A 187 -7.71 101.38 51.78
C LYS A 187 -8.47 100.13 51.34
N ILE A 188 -8.01 99.49 50.27
CA ILE A 188 -8.62 98.25 49.76
C ILE A 188 -8.44 97.12 50.76
N ALA A 189 -7.24 96.95 51.33
CA ALA A 189 -6.93 95.95 52.33
C ALA A 189 -7.84 96.09 53.57
N LYS A 190 -7.92 97.30 54.12
CA LYS A 190 -8.75 97.61 55.29
C LYS A 190 -10.25 97.39 55.03
N ALA A 191 -10.74 97.79 53.85
CA ALA A 191 -12.14 97.61 53.48
C ALA A 191 -12.55 96.13 53.38
N ASN A 192 -11.59 95.24 53.09
CA ASN A 192 -11.82 93.81 52.92
C ASN A 192 -11.24 92.98 54.08
N ASN A 193 -10.79 93.61 55.18
CA ASN A 193 -10.20 92.97 56.35
C ASN A 193 -9.00 92.02 56.04
N VAL A 194 -8.17 92.39 55.07
CA VAL A 194 -6.94 91.68 54.70
C VAL A 194 -5.72 92.58 54.89
N THR A 195 -4.51 92.03 54.80
CA THR A 195 -3.27 92.82 54.82
C THR A 195 -2.85 93.24 53.41
N VAL A 196 -2.10 94.34 53.32
CA VAL A 196 -1.53 94.81 52.05
C VAL A 196 -0.60 93.76 51.46
N ASP A 197 0.24 93.14 52.29
CA ASP A 197 1.17 92.08 51.86
C ASP A 197 0.43 90.87 51.26
N SER A 198 -0.72 90.49 51.81
CA SER A 198 -1.53 89.40 51.25
C SER A 198 -2.11 89.74 49.88
N ILE A 199 -2.51 91.00 49.64
CA ILE A 199 -2.96 91.45 48.31
C ILE A 199 -1.77 91.49 47.33
N LYS A 200 -0.61 91.99 47.77
CA LYS A 200 0.59 92.09 46.94
C LYS A 200 1.08 90.72 46.51
N HIS A 201 1.21 89.79 47.44
CA HIS A 201 1.63 88.42 47.16
C HIS A 201 0.63 87.70 46.23
N LEU A 202 -0.69 87.94 46.35
CA LEU A 202 -1.68 87.28 45.51
C LEU A 202 -1.75 87.82 44.07
N ASN A 203 -1.20 89.02 43.84
CA ASN A 203 -1.19 89.71 42.54
C ASN A 203 0.22 89.92 41.98
N ASP A 204 1.23 89.30 42.59
CA ASP A 204 2.64 89.42 42.22
C ASP A 204 3.11 90.90 42.14
N LEU A 205 2.68 91.75 43.09
CA LEU A 205 3.05 93.17 43.16
C LEU A 205 4.29 93.37 44.04
N GLU A 206 5.35 93.95 43.47
CA GLU A 206 6.59 94.27 44.21
C GLU A 206 6.44 95.53 45.08
N ASN A 207 5.64 96.49 44.63
CA ASN A 207 5.46 97.79 45.27
C ASN A 207 3.97 98.13 45.46
N ASP A 208 3.70 99.27 46.10
CA ASP A 208 2.34 99.65 46.47
C ASP A 208 1.60 100.41 45.34
N LEU A 209 2.19 100.43 44.15
CA LEU A 209 1.64 101.14 42.99
C LEU A 209 0.51 100.31 42.37
N ILE A 210 -0.68 100.91 42.34
CA ILE A 210 -1.85 100.35 41.66
C ILE A 210 -2.41 101.37 40.66
N VAL A 211 -2.88 100.86 39.52
CA VAL A 211 -3.39 101.70 38.43
C VAL A 211 -4.92 101.62 38.37
N ILE A 212 -5.56 102.74 38.11
CA ILE A 212 -7.01 102.80 37.95
C ILE A 212 -7.45 101.85 36.82
N GLY A 213 -8.44 101.00 37.12
CA GLY A 213 -8.94 99.99 36.19
C GLY A 213 -8.24 98.62 36.29
N GLN A 214 -7.13 98.52 37.03
CA GLN A 214 -6.45 97.25 37.30
C GLN A 214 -7.38 96.30 38.07
N LYS A 215 -7.38 95.01 37.70
CA LYS A 215 -8.10 93.95 38.40
C LYS A 215 -7.15 93.31 39.42
N LEU A 216 -7.46 93.47 40.70
CA LEU A 216 -6.74 92.86 41.81
C LEU A 216 -7.52 91.68 42.36
N LYS A 217 -6.82 90.56 42.56
CA LYS A 217 -7.27 89.41 43.34
C LYS A 217 -7.14 89.75 44.83
N ILE A 218 -8.26 89.97 45.50
CA ILE A 218 -8.30 90.26 46.94
C ILE A 218 -8.66 88.96 47.65
N PRO A 219 -7.82 88.43 48.57
CA PRO A 219 -8.18 87.24 49.34
C PRO A 219 -9.56 87.40 49.99
N LYS A 220 -10.39 86.36 49.93
CA LYS A 220 -11.65 86.28 50.67
C LYS A 220 -11.39 85.88 52.10
#